data_AF-A0A812TMB5-F1
#
_entry.id   AF-A0A812TMB5-F1
#
_cell.length_a   1.000
_cell.length_b   1.000
_cell.length_c   1.000
_cell.angle_alpha   90.00
_cell.angle_beta   90.00
_cell.angle_gamma   90.00
#
_symmetry.space_group_name_H-M   'P 1'
#
loop_
_entity.id
_entity.type
_entity.pdbx_description
1 polymer ?
#
loop_
_entity_poly.entity_id
_entity_poly.type
_entity_poly.pdbx_seq_one_letter_code
_entity_poly.pdbx_strand_id
1 'polypeptide(L)'
;MAIIVGDSNGLTRFSSLEYQAIMFVLAILMSVSWALVEIVMKRFALLPVLFPGVFAIREKRLYFFDIEVNEVSDGKALRWEAMMITRLTVIVVLSYLWESCVFQTTTHVGKDFPLEECRRGMDCFASELRIQTFISRNHQPVNCSSAHESGEFFDKQVVVSCVMFVTPSLTQWLMHLAIAHSQIQMTLKAFGVLVWSCGQYAWFHRVILATSVISAFIVCGLTFGGVMTNFNSSWSGFVISFSFPVFFWIVWNCGRILQHLWMQDSKRMQESIEENLSLALKDLARRAGAVESGEPDMGHRESITRKKGYFSSMKQTFSKLPSILKNRGSSMSGSQVGGAEAGSFGPIKSSDAAR
;
A
#
# COMPACT_ATOMS: atom_id res chain seq x y z
N MET A 1 -17.59 35.22 -6.70
CA MET A 1 -18.07 34.15 -7.59
C MET A 1 -19.57 34.01 -7.39
N ALA A 2 -20.34 34.74 -8.18
CA ALA A 2 -21.79 34.52 -8.27
C ALA A 2 -21.98 33.34 -9.21
N ILE A 3 -22.24 32.17 -8.62
CA ILE A 3 -22.42 30.91 -9.33
C ILE A 3 -23.82 30.91 -9.94
N ILE A 4 -23.88 30.41 -11.18
CA ILE A 4 -25.03 30.28 -12.06
C ILE A 4 -26.15 29.56 -11.30
N VAL A 5 -27.09 30.34 -10.75
CA VAL A 5 -28.26 29.86 -10.04
C VAL A 5 -29.10 29.04 -11.02
N GLY A 6 -29.25 27.75 -10.71
CA GLY A 6 -30.07 26.82 -11.48
C GLY A 6 -31.51 27.30 -11.64
N ASP A 7 -32.15 26.84 -12.72
CA ASP A 7 -33.56 27.09 -13.01
C ASP A 7 -34.41 26.89 -11.75
N SER A 8 -35.18 27.93 -11.41
CA SER A 8 -35.90 28.12 -10.15
C SER A 8 -37.09 27.17 -9.93
N ASN A 9 -37.12 26.01 -10.58
CA ASN A 9 -38.21 25.05 -10.47
C ASN A 9 -38.22 24.31 -9.11
N GLY A 10 -37.26 24.56 -8.22
CA GLY A 10 -37.26 24.05 -6.85
C GLY A 10 -37.09 22.53 -6.71
N LEU A 11 -36.88 21.79 -7.82
CA LEU A 11 -36.74 20.33 -7.81
C LEU A 11 -35.38 19.85 -7.30
N THR A 12 -34.29 20.56 -7.60
CA THR A 12 -32.92 20.19 -7.20
C THR A 12 -32.14 21.43 -6.83
N ARG A 13 -31.31 21.37 -5.79
CA ARG A 13 -30.48 22.50 -5.39
C ARG A 13 -29.29 22.75 -6.32
N PHE A 14 -28.85 21.71 -7.03
CA PHE A 14 -27.67 21.75 -7.89
C PHE A 14 -28.00 21.35 -9.32
N SER A 15 -27.38 22.06 -10.27
CA SER A 15 -27.39 21.66 -11.68
C SER A 15 -26.36 20.58 -11.94
N SER A 16 -26.67 19.63 -12.84
CA SER A 16 -25.69 18.61 -13.30
C SER A 16 -24.41 19.23 -13.84
N LEU A 17 -24.49 20.44 -14.42
CA LEU A 17 -23.33 21.19 -14.92
C LEU A 17 -22.38 21.61 -13.79
N GLU A 18 -22.92 22.02 -12.64
CA GLU A 18 -22.12 22.40 -11.47
C GLU A 18 -21.39 21.17 -10.90
N TYR A 19 -22.08 20.04 -10.82
CA TYR A 19 -21.46 18.77 -10.41
C TYR A 19 -20.28 18.40 -11.32
N GLN A 20 -20.47 18.47 -12.65
CA GLN A 20 -19.40 18.18 -13.61
C GLN A 20 -18.22 19.15 -13.48
N ALA A 21 -18.49 20.44 -13.27
CA ALA A 21 -17.45 21.45 -13.05
C ALA A 21 -16.64 21.15 -11.79
N ILE A 22 -17.30 20.75 -10.70
CA ILE A 22 -16.64 20.39 -9.44
C ILE A 22 -15.78 19.13 -9.60
N MET A 23 -16.29 18.09 -10.26
CA MET A 23 -15.51 16.88 -10.57
C MET A 23 -14.31 17.18 -11.47
N PHE A 24 -14.44 18.13 -12.40
CA PHE A 24 -13.33 18.57 -13.25
C PHE A 24 -12.27 19.33 -12.44
N VAL A 25 -12.68 20.24 -11.55
CA VAL A 25 -11.77 20.93 -10.63
C VAL A 25 -11.03 19.93 -9.74
N LEU A 26 -11.72 18.90 -9.24
CA LEU A 26 -11.09 17.81 -8.49
C LEU A 26 -10.03 17.09 -9.32
N ALA A 27 -10.35 16.72 -10.56
CA ALA A 27 -9.41 16.04 -11.44
C ALA A 27 -8.14 16.90 -11.67
N ILE A 28 -8.31 18.21 -11.83
CA ILE A 28 -7.19 19.16 -11.90
C ILE A 28 -6.39 19.17 -10.60
N LEU A 29 -7.06 19.29 -9.44
CA LEU A 29 -6.41 19.31 -8.14
C LEU A 29 -5.62 18.02 -7.89
N MET A 30 -6.20 16.85 -8.17
CA MET A 30 -5.50 15.56 -8.07
C MET A 30 -4.28 15.51 -9.00
N SER A 31 -4.40 16.01 -10.22
CA SER A 31 -3.29 16.06 -11.19
C SER A 31 -2.17 17.00 -10.73
N VAL A 32 -2.52 18.16 -10.17
CA VAL A 32 -1.56 19.12 -9.60
C VAL A 32 -0.90 18.53 -8.36
N SER A 33 -1.66 17.91 -7.44
CA SER A 33 -1.12 17.22 -6.27
C SER A 33 -0.15 16.10 -6.68
N TRP A 34 -0.46 15.35 -7.72
CA TRP A 34 0.42 14.33 -8.26
C TRP A 34 1.76 14.90 -8.76
N ALA A 35 1.72 16.00 -9.53
CA ALA A 35 2.91 16.69 -9.99
C ALA A 35 3.72 17.28 -8.83
N LEU A 36 3.06 17.86 -7.83
CA LEU A 36 3.70 18.40 -6.63
C LEU A 36 4.42 17.31 -5.84
N VAL A 37 3.79 16.15 -5.63
CA VAL A 37 4.42 15.00 -4.98
C VAL A 37 5.66 14.57 -5.74
N GLU A 38 5.63 14.53 -7.07
CA GLU A 38 6.79 14.19 -7.87
C GLU A 38 7.94 15.19 -7.71
N ILE A 39 7.65 16.49 -7.76
CA ILE A 39 8.65 17.55 -7.57
C ILE A 39 9.27 17.44 -6.17
N VAL A 40 8.44 17.29 -5.15
CA VAL A 40 8.85 17.19 -3.74
C VAL A 40 9.71 15.95 -3.51
N MET A 41 9.30 14.79 -4.04
CA MET A 41 10.05 13.54 -3.94
C MET A 41 11.41 13.60 -4.65
N LYS A 42 11.48 14.24 -5.82
CA LYS A 42 12.74 14.43 -6.56
C LYS A 42 13.69 15.40 -5.85
N ARG A 43 13.15 16.45 -5.21
CA ARG A 43 13.95 17.53 -4.60
C ARG A 43 14.48 17.19 -3.21
N PHE A 44 13.67 16.58 -2.36
CA PHE A 44 13.98 16.47 -0.93
C PHE A 44 14.52 15.10 -0.48
N ALA A 45 14.80 14.18 -1.42
CA ALA A 45 15.24 12.82 -1.10
C ALA A 45 14.38 12.16 0.01
N LEU A 46 13.06 12.31 -0.08
CA LEU A 46 12.11 11.94 0.99
C LEU A 46 11.90 10.43 1.17
N LEU A 47 12.45 9.60 0.28
CA LEU A 47 12.24 8.15 0.34
C LEU A 47 12.61 7.54 1.70
N PRO A 48 13.76 7.83 2.33
CA PRO A 48 14.08 7.27 3.65
C PRO A 48 13.17 7.75 4.77
N VAL A 49 12.59 8.94 4.64
CA VAL A 49 11.64 9.51 5.62
C VAL A 49 10.28 8.85 5.50
N LEU A 50 9.80 8.63 4.27
CA LEU A 50 8.51 7.98 4.00
C LEU A 50 8.53 6.48 4.27
N PHE A 51 9.67 5.83 4.05
CA PHE A 51 9.81 4.39 4.15
C PHE A 51 10.91 4.00 5.16
N PRO A 52 10.73 4.31 6.45
CA PRO A 52 11.73 4.03 7.46
C PRO A 52 11.97 2.51 7.57
N GLY A 53 13.24 2.11 7.44
CA GLY A 53 13.69 0.71 7.49
C GLY A 53 13.72 0.00 6.12
N VAL A 54 13.00 0.50 5.13
CA VAL A 54 13.04 -0.06 3.76
C VAL A 54 14.14 0.62 2.96
N PHE A 55 14.17 1.96 2.98
CA PHE A 55 15.21 2.76 2.33
C PHE A 55 16.04 3.47 3.38
N ALA A 56 17.36 3.36 3.26
CA ALA A 56 18.30 4.16 4.05
C ALA A 56 19.37 4.74 3.13
N ILE A 57 19.83 5.95 3.43
CA ILE A 57 20.99 6.55 2.77
C ILE A 57 22.08 6.65 3.83
N ARG A 58 23.18 5.91 3.66
CA ARG A 58 24.38 6.00 4.51
C ARG A 58 25.56 6.32 3.60
N GLU A 59 26.39 7.29 3.96
CA GLU A 59 27.63 7.62 3.22
C GLU A 59 27.45 7.83 1.71
N LYS A 60 26.36 8.48 1.29
CA LYS A 60 25.96 8.70 -0.13
C LYS A 60 25.61 7.42 -0.91
N ARG A 61 25.50 6.27 -0.24
CA ARG A 61 25.06 5.00 -0.84
C ARG A 61 23.61 4.71 -0.46
N LEU A 62 22.87 4.12 -1.39
CA LEU A 62 21.49 3.73 -1.18
C LEU A 62 21.46 2.30 -0.63
N TYR A 63 20.82 2.13 0.52
CA TYR A 63 20.56 0.84 1.13
C TYR A 63 19.07 0.51 0.99
N PHE A 64 18.81 -0.74 0.61
CA PHE A 64 17.47 -1.30 0.51
C PHE A 64 17.39 -2.52 1.41
N PHE A 65 16.60 -2.45 2.49
CA PHE A 65 16.59 -3.42 3.58
C PHE A 65 18.00 -3.79 4.09
N ASP A 66 18.80 -2.76 4.39
CA ASP A 66 20.21 -2.86 4.81
C ASP A 66 21.20 -3.45 3.77
N ILE A 67 20.75 -3.81 2.57
CA ILE A 67 21.63 -4.25 1.48
C ILE A 67 22.09 -3.04 0.67
N GLU A 68 23.38 -2.97 0.38
CA GLU A 68 23.94 -1.91 -0.47
C GLU A 68 23.55 -2.11 -1.94
N VAL A 69 22.89 -1.10 -2.53
CA VAL A 69 22.51 -1.10 -3.94
C VAL A 69 23.65 -0.50 -4.78
N ASN A 70 24.52 -1.36 -5.29
CA ASN A 70 25.68 -0.96 -6.08
C ASN A 70 25.33 -0.55 -7.52
N GLU A 71 24.32 -1.18 -8.10
CA GLU A 71 23.95 -0.94 -9.49
C GLU A 71 23.03 0.28 -9.63
N VAL A 72 23.44 1.22 -10.49
CA VAL A 72 22.69 2.45 -10.75
C VAL A 72 21.33 2.16 -11.40
N SER A 73 21.23 1.10 -12.20
CA SER A 73 19.98 0.61 -12.82
C SER A 73 18.97 0.17 -11.76
N ASP A 74 19.38 -0.72 -10.85
CA ASP A 74 18.53 -1.25 -9.78
C ASP A 74 18.10 -0.13 -8.81
N GLY A 75 19.03 0.75 -8.45
CA GLY A 75 18.73 1.92 -7.62
C GLY A 75 17.73 2.88 -8.29
N LYS A 76 17.80 3.07 -9.61
CA LYS A 76 16.81 3.86 -10.36
C LYS A 76 15.45 3.16 -10.39
N ALA A 77 15.42 1.86 -10.68
CA ALA A 77 14.18 1.08 -10.71
C ALA A 77 13.46 1.10 -9.36
N LEU A 78 14.18 0.83 -8.26
CA LEU A 78 13.63 0.89 -6.90
C LEU A 78 13.08 2.26 -6.54
N ARG A 79 13.78 3.34 -6.92
CA ARG A 79 13.28 4.71 -6.70
C ARG A 79 12.01 4.99 -7.48
N TRP A 80 11.92 4.54 -8.73
CA TRP A 80 10.71 4.68 -9.54
C TRP A 80 9.54 3.93 -8.92
N GLU A 81 9.73 2.69 -8.51
CA GLU A 81 8.68 1.90 -7.86
C GLU A 81 8.24 2.52 -6.53
N ALA A 82 9.19 2.99 -5.70
CA ALA A 82 8.90 3.72 -4.47
C ALA A 82 8.09 5.02 -4.73
N MET A 83 8.41 5.75 -5.80
CA MET A 83 7.63 6.92 -6.20
C MET A 83 6.23 6.53 -6.68
N MET A 84 6.08 5.42 -7.41
CA MET A 84 4.77 4.94 -7.84
C MET A 84 3.86 4.55 -6.67
N ILE A 85 4.39 3.88 -5.65
CA ILE A 85 3.58 3.55 -4.46
C ILE A 85 3.20 4.81 -3.67
N THR A 86 4.08 5.81 -3.56
CA THR A 86 3.73 7.09 -2.93
C THR A 86 2.63 7.81 -3.70
N ARG A 87 2.71 7.84 -5.04
CA ARG A 87 1.68 8.42 -5.91
C ARG A 87 0.34 7.73 -5.73
N LEU A 88 0.33 6.39 -5.77
CA LEU A 88 -0.87 5.59 -5.57
C LEU A 88 -1.52 5.87 -4.21
N THR A 89 -0.70 5.90 -3.16
CA THR A 89 -1.16 6.18 -1.78
C THR A 89 -1.79 7.57 -1.67
N VAL A 90 -1.17 8.60 -2.27
CA VAL A 90 -1.71 9.97 -2.28
C VAL A 90 -3.03 10.03 -3.04
N ILE A 91 -3.15 9.35 -4.19
CA ILE A 91 -4.40 9.31 -4.97
C ILE A 91 -5.54 8.68 -4.14
N VAL A 92 -5.28 7.54 -3.49
CA VAL A 92 -6.27 6.86 -2.64
C VAL A 92 -6.70 7.75 -1.48
N VAL A 93 -5.75 8.41 -0.82
CA VAL A 93 -6.01 9.24 0.36
C VAL A 93 -6.73 10.54 -0.01
N LEU A 94 -6.34 11.20 -1.09
CA LEU A 94 -7.06 12.38 -1.59
C LEU A 94 -8.47 12.02 -2.04
N SER A 95 -8.66 10.86 -2.67
CA SER A 95 -10.00 10.37 -3.04
C SER A 95 -10.87 10.10 -1.82
N TYR A 96 -10.30 9.51 -0.77
CA TYR A 96 -10.99 9.30 0.51
C TYR A 96 -11.36 10.62 1.21
N LEU A 97 -10.41 11.56 1.31
CA LEU A 97 -10.66 12.88 1.93
C LEU A 97 -11.69 13.67 1.13
N TRP A 98 -11.64 13.58 -0.19
CA TRP A 98 -12.63 14.22 -1.05
C TRP A 98 -14.04 13.69 -0.78
N GLU A 99 -14.21 12.37 -0.80
CA GLU A 99 -15.51 11.74 -0.56
C GLU A 99 -16.03 12.03 0.86
N SER A 100 -15.15 12.00 1.86
CA SER A 100 -15.56 12.17 3.26
C SER A 100 -15.78 13.62 3.68
N CYS A 101 -15.05 14.57 3.08
CA CYS A 101 -15.01 15.96 3.54
C CYS A 101 -15.60 16.96 2.55
N VAL A 102 -15.81 16.59 1.29
CA VAL A 102 -16.35 17.53 0.30
C VAL A 102 -17.66 17.00 -0.26
N PHE A 103 -17.69 15.71 -0.61
CA PHE A 103 -18.73 15.19 -1.48
C PHE A 103 -19.15 13.77 -1.14
N GLN A 104 -20.32 13.62 -0.53
CA GLN A 104 -20.89 12.32 -0.26
C GLN A 104 -21.70 11.85 -1.47
N THR A 105 -21.33 10.69 -2.01
CA THR A 105 -22.06 10.01 -3.08
C THR A 105 -22.62 8.70 -2.58
N THR A 106 -23.88 8.44 -2.88
CA THR A 106 -24.44 7.09 -2.83
C THR A 106 -25.00 6.74 -4.18
N THR A 107 -24.74 5.52 -4.62
CA THR A 107 -25.29 5.00 -5.87
C THR A 107 -26.09 3.75 -5.56
N HIS A 108 -27.33 3.74 -6.04
CA HIS A 108 -28.26 2.64 -5.87
C HIS A 108 -28.62 2.14 -7.26
N VAL A 109 -28.58 0.83 -7.43
CA VAL A 109 -28.97 0.18 -8.69
C VAL A 109 -30.15 -0.70 -8.40
N GLY A 110 -31.28 -0.40 -9.03
CA GLY A 110 -32.52 -1.12 -8.76
C GLY A 110 -33.74 -0.46 -9.38
N LYS A 111 -34.91 -0.91 -8.90
CA LYS A 111 -36.21 -0.29 -9.19
C LYS A 111 -36.75 0.51 -8.01
N ASP A 112 -36.12 0.35 -6.84
CA ASP A 112 -36.56 0.98 -5.61
C ASP A 112 -36.24 2.46 -5.61
N PHE A 113 -37.19 3.25 -5.11
CA PHE A 113 -37.01 4.68 -4.96
C PHE A 113 -36.07 4.98 -3.78
N PRO A 114 -35.07 5.88 -3.90
CA PRO A 114 -34.10 6.20 -2.85
C PRO A 114 -34.71 7.09 -1.75
N LEU A 115 -35.70 6.55 -1.01
CA LEU A 115 -36.45 7.27 0.02
C LEU A 115 -35.54 7.74 1.15
N GLU A 116 -34.55 6.94 1.54
CA GLU A 116 -33.63 7.28 2.63
C GLU A 116 -32.71 8.44 2.26
N GLU A 117 -32.20 8.45 1.03
CA GLU A 117 -31.30 9.48 0.52
C GLU A 117 -32.03 10.80 0.32
N CYS A 118 -33.26 10.75 -0.24
CA CYS A 118 -34.13 11.91 -0.35
C CYS A 118 -34.49 12.49 1.04
N ARG A 119 -34.78 11.65 2.04
CA ARG A 119 -35.05 12.10 3.42
C ARG A 119 -33.84 12.76 4.07
N ARG A 120 -32.63 12.32 3.72
CA ARG A 120 -31.38 12.95 4.16
C ARG A 120 -31.12 14.29 3.47
N GLY A 121 -31.90 14.64 2.45
CA GLY A 121 -31.76 15.87 1.68
C GLY A 121 -30.67 15.79 0.61
N MET A 122 -30.39 14.60 0.08
CA MET A 122 -29.49 14.44 -1.07
C MET A 122 -30.22 14.78 -2.37
N ASP A 123 -29.51 15.38 -3.32
CA ASP A 123 -30.02 15.56 -4.68
C ASP A 123 -29.77 14.26 -5.46
N CYS A 124 -30.84 13.60 -5.91
CA CYS A 124 -30.78 12.32 -6.59
C CYS A 124 -31.01 12.47 -8.10
N PHE A 125 -30.21 11.75 -8.89
CA PHE A 125 -30.28 11.74 -10.35
C PHE A 125 -30.44 10.30 -10.83
N ALA A 126 -31.51 10.03 -11.58
CA ALA A 126 -31.74 8.73 -12.20
C ALA A 126 -31.17 8.71 -13.61
N SER A 127 -30.52 7.59 -13.95
CA SER A 127 -29.98 7.31 -15.27
C SER A 127 -30.41 5.91 -15.69
N GLU A 128 -30.94 5.75 -16.91
CA GLU A 128 -31.19 4.41 -17.45
C GLU A 128 -29.86 3.65 -17.60
N LEU A 129 -29.82 2.39 -17.15
CA LEU A 129 -28.66 1.51 -17.27
C LEU A 129 -28.47 1.06 -18.72
N ARG A 130 -28.01 1.96 -19.59
CA ARG A 130 -27.52 1.63 -20.94
C ARG A 130 -26.07 2.07 -21.06
N ILE A 131 -25.25 1.28 -21.74
CA ILE A 131 -23.85 1.62 -22.06
C ILE A 131 -23.78 2.99 -22.75
N GLN A 132 -24.78 3.29 -23.59
CA GLN A 132 -24.89 4.57 -24.28
C GLN A 132 -25.13 5.75 -23.33
N THR A 133 -25.77 5.54 -22.17
CA THR A 133 -26.04 6.60 -21.18
C THR A 133 -24.77 7.08 -20.47
N PHE A 134 -23.73 6.24 -20.37
CA PHE A 134 -22.39 6.68 -19.92
C PHE A 134 -21.82 7.77 -20.83
N ILE A 135 -22.19 7.76 -22.11
CA ILE A 135 -21.74 8.74 -23.11
C ILE A 135 -22.75 9.87 -23.24
N SER A 136 -24.05 9.56 -23.24
CA SER A 136 -25.11 10.52 -23.57
C SER A 136 -25.61 11.36 -22.39
N ARG A 137 -25.14 11.12 -21.15
CA ARG A 137 -25.39 11.96 -19.95
C ARG A 137 -26.84 12.47 -19.77
N ASN A 138 -27.82 11.68 -20.19
CA ASN A 138 -29.22 12.02 -19.96
C ASN A 138 -29.58 11.60 -18.53
N HIS A 139 -29.29 12.49 -17.58
CA HIS A 139 -29.67 12.32 -16.18
C HIS A 139 -31.00 13.02 -15.94
N GLN A 140 -31.99 12.27 -15.46
CA GLN A 140 -33.28 12.83 -15.06
C GLN A 140 -33.22 13.12 -13.56
N PRO A 141 -33.45 14.38 -13.14
CA PRO A 141 -33.50 14.70 -11.71
C PRO A 141 -34.67 13.95 -11.08
N VAL A 142 -34.43 13.32 -9.93
CA VAL A 142 -35.45 12.62 -9.16
C VAL A 142 -36.15 13.65 -8.26
N ASN A 143 -37.47 13.77 -8.39
CA ASN A 143 -38.25 14.66 -7.54
C ASN A 143 -38.45 14.04 -6.15
N CYS A 144 -37.59 14.38 -5.20
CA CYS A 144 -37.68 13.91 -3.82
C CYS A 144 -38.94 14.43 -3.09
N SER A 145 -39.58 15.51 -3.57
CA SER A 145 -40.77 16.10 -2.94
C SER A 145 -42.05 15.31 -3.20
N SER A 146 -42.20 14.72 -4.40
CA SER A 146 -43.36 13.91 -4.78
C SER A 146 -43.28 12.45 -4.32
N ALA A 147 -42.08 12.00 -3.94
CA ALA A 147 -41.79 10.64 -3.50
C ALA A 147 -42.63 10.17 -2.31
N HIS A 148 -43.09 11.10 -1.48
CA HIS A 148 -43.81 10.80 -0.25
C HIS A 148 -45.24 10.29 -0.49
N GLU A 149 -45.80 10.51 -1.68
CA GLU A 149 -47.21 10.25 -1.98
C GLU A 149 -47.44 9.07 -2.93
N SER A 150 -46.53 8.78 -3.86
CA SER A 150 -46.83 7.87 -4.96
C SER A 150 -46.30 6.44 -4.79
N GLY A 151 -45.31 6.18 -3.92
CA GLY A 151 -44.72 4.83 -3.78
C GLY A 151 -44.25 4.23 -5.10
N GLU A 152 -43.97 5.07 -6.10
CA GLU A 152 -43.72 4.65 -7.46
C GLU A 152 -42.36 3.98 -7.57
N PHE A 153 -42.38 2.74 -8.05
CA PHE A 153 -41.19 2.03 -8.49
C PHE A 153 -40.82 2.50 -9.90
N PHE A 154 -39.53 2.52 -10.21
CA PHE A 154 -39.10 2.74 -11.58
C PHE A 154 -39.49 1.52 -12.44
N ASP A 155 -40.22 1.75 -13.54
CA ASP A 155 -40.63 0.68 -14.46
C ASP A 155 -39.43 -0.12 -15.00
N LYS A 156 -38.31 0.57 -15.18
CA LYS A 156 -37.04 0.03 -15.67
C LYS A 156 -35.98 0.07 -14.58
N GLN A 157 -34.99 -0.81 -14.70
CA GLN A 157 -33.81 -0.75 -13.85
C GLN A 157 -33.03 0.53 -14.14
N VAL A 158 -32.93 1.39 -13.14
CA VAL A 158 -32.22 2.67 -13.20
C VAL A 158 -31.06 2.65 -12.21
N VAL A 159 -30.03 3.42 -12.54
CA VAL A 159 -28.98 3.78 -11.59
C VAL A 159 -29.35 5.13 -11.03
N VAL A 160 -29.58 5.19 -9.73
CA VAL A 160 -29.85 6.44 -9.03
C VAL A 160 -28.59 6.85 -8.28
N SER A 161 -28.03 7.97 -8.69
CA SER A 161 -26.86 8.59 -8.05
C SER A 161 -27.34 9.76 -7.20
N CYS A 162 -27.25 9.62 -5.89
CA CYS A 162 -27.57 10.66 -4.93
C CYS A 162 -26.29 11.34 -4.45
N VAL A 163 -26.34 12.67 -4.41
CA VAL A 163 -25.18 13.49 -4.12
C VAL A 163 -25.50 14.53 -3.06
N MET A 164 -24.54 14.78 -2.19
CA MET A 164 -24.65 15.81 -1.16
C MET A 164 -23.30 16.46 -0.92
N PHE A 165 -23.28 17.79 -0.92
CA PHE A 165 -22.14 18.56 -0.44
C PHE A 165 -22.17 18.59 1.07
N VAL A 166 -21.12 18.04 1.66
CA VAL A 166 -20.93 18.08 3.11
C VAL A 166 -20.20 19.37 3.44
N THR A 167 -20.71 20.15 4.38
CA THR A 167 -19.98 21.27 5.00
C THR A 167 -19.41 20.77 6.33
N PRO A 168 -18.22 20.16 6.35
CA PRO A 168 -17.76 19.48 7.55
C PRO A 168 -17.37 20.51 8.60
N SER A 169 -17.65 20.22 9.85
CA SER A 169 -17.06 20.95 10.96
C SER A 169 -15.53 20.77 10.98
N LEU A 170 -14.81 21.71 11.61
CA LEU A 170 -13.35 21.58 11.78
C LEU A 170 -12.95 20.27 12.48
N THR A 171 -13.74 19.84 13.48
CA THR A 171 -13.52 18.58 14.20
C THR A 171 -13.67 17.38 13.27
N GLN A 172 -14.65 17.38 12.37
CA GLN A 172 -14.84 16.32 11.39
C GLN A 172 -13.69 16.28 10.37
N TRP A 173 -13.20 17.44 9.91
CA TRP A 173 -12.01 17.53 9.07
C TRP A 173 -10.78 16.90 9.75
N LEU A 174 -10.52 17.24 11.01
CA LEU A 174 -9.40 16.68 11.77
C LEU A 174 -9.53 15.15 11.96
N MET A 175 -10.74 14.67 12.21
CA MET A 175 -11.02 13.23 12.32
C MET A 175 -10.67 12.49 11.01
N HIS A 176 -11.18 12.95 9.86
CA HIS A 176 -10.89 12.31 8.58
C HIS A 176 -9.42 12.46 8.17
N LEU A 177 -8.76 13.57 8.51
CA LEU A 177 -7.33 13.76 8.29
C LEU A 177 -6.49 12.77 9.11
N ALA A 178 -6.88 12.48 10.35
CA ALA A 178 -6.23 11.47 11.17
C ALA A 178 -6.39 10.06 10.58
N ILE A 179 -7.59 9.72 10.09
CA ILE A 179 -7.85 8.44 9.41
C ILE A 179 -7.01 8.34 8.13
N ALA A 180 -6.99 9.39 7.31
CA ALA A 180 -6.18 9.48 6.11
C ALA A 180 -4.68 9.27 6.40
N HIS A 181 -4.17 9.93 7.44
CA HIS A 181 -2.79 9.77 7.86
C HIS A 181 -2.48 8.33 8.32
N SER A 182 -3.38 7.71 9.08
CA SER A 182 -3.26 6.30 9.47
C SER A 182 -3.24 5.38 8.25
N GLN A 183 -4.11 5.63 7.26
CA GLN A 183 -4.17 4.87 6.01
C GLN A 183 -2.87 4.97 5.21
N ILE A 184 -2.26 6.17 5.14
CA ILE A 184 -0.92 6.34 4.54
C ILE A 184 0.09 5.44 5.24
N GLN A 185 0.20 5.55 6.57
CA GLN A 185 1.19 4.78 7.34
C GLN A 185 0.99 3.28 7.18
N MET A 186 -0.25 2.80 7.26
CA MET A 186 -0.59 1.39 7.09
C MET A 186 -0.20 0.89 5.69
N THR A 187 -0.50 1.66 4.64
CA THR A 187 -0.18 1.29 3.26
C THR A 187 1.33 1.21 3.04
N LEU A 188 2.09 2.18 3.54
CA LEU A 188 3.56 2.20 3.41
C LEU A 188 4.23 1.08 4.22
N LYS A 189 3.72 0.77 5.41
CA LYS A 189 4.22 -0.36 6.22
C LYS A 189 3.86 -1.71 5.61
N ALA A 190 2.63 -1.87 5.12
CA ALA A 190 2.22 -3.07 4.40
C ALA A 190 3.09 -3.30 3.16
N PHE A 191 3.39 -2.25 2.39
CA PHE A 191 4.32 -2.31 1.27
C PHE A 191 5.69 -2.87 1.71
N GLY A 192 6.30 -2.32 2.76
CA GLY A 192 7.59 -2.80 3.26
C GLY A 192 7.57 -4.27 3.69
N VAL A 193 6.55 -4.69 4.45
CA VAL A 193 6.41 -6.07 4.91
C VAL A 193 6.21 -7.05 3.74
N LEU A 194 5.37 -6.69 2.77
CA LEU A 194 5.10 -7.53 1.60
C LEU A 194 6.32 -7.65 0.69
N VAL A 195 7.06 -6.56 0.45
CA VAL A 195 8.28 -6.59 -0.36
C VAL A 195 9.36 -7.46 0.30
N TRP A 196 9.57 -7.31 1.61
CA TRP A 196 10.48 -8.16 2.38
C TRP A 196 10.10 -9.64 2.25
N SER A 197 8.81 -9.94 2.42
CA SER A 197 8.29 -11.31 2.32
C SER A 197 8.45 -11.89 0.91
N CYS A 198 8.27 -11.07 -0.13
CA CYS A 198 8.53 -11.45 -1.53
C CYS A 198 10.00 -11.76 -1.80
N GLY A 199 10.92 -11.01 -1.19
CA GLY A 199 12.35 -11.30 -1.30
C GLY A 199 12.70 -12.66 -0.70
N GLN A 200 12.10 -13.01 0.45
CA GLN A 200 12.46 -14.20 1.25
C GLN A 200 11.90 -15.50 0.70
N TYR A 201 10.71 -15.46 0.13
CA TYR A 201 9.98 -16.66 -0.22
C TYR A 201 9.60 -16.65 -1.70
N ALA A 202 10.27 -17.49 -2.48
CA ALA A 202 10.00 -17.63 -3.92
C ALA A 202 8.55 -18.06 -4.24
N TRP A 203 7.90 -18.82 -3.34
CA TRP A 203 6.49 -19.18 -3.50
C TRP A 203 5.58 -17.96 -3.27
N PHE A 204 5.91 -17.11 -2.30
CA PHE A 204 5.14 -15.91 -1.99
C PHE A 204 5.19 -14.91 -3.14
N HIS A 205 6.34 -14.81 -3.81
CA HIS A 205 6.49 -14.01 -5.04
C HIS A 205 5.48 -14.41 -6.13
N ARG A 206 5.26 -15.71 -6.35
CA ARG A 206 4.26 -16.21 -7.31
C ARG A 206 2.83 -15.93 -6.87
N VAL A 207 2.55 -16.06 -5.56
CA VAL A 207 1.23 -15.75 -4.99
C VAL A 207 0.89 -14.28 -5.21
N ILE A 208 1.83 -13.37 -4.96
CA ILE A 208 1.62 -11.93 -5.13
C ILE A 208 1.37 -11.58 -6.60
N LEU A 209 2.11 -12.18 -7.53
CA LEU A 209 1.86 -12.02 -8.97
C LEU A 209 0.46 -12.53 -9.35
N ALA A 210 0.10 -13.74 -8.90
CA ALA A 210 -1.21 -14.32 -9.17
C ALA A 210 -2.34 -13.44 -8.62
N THR A 211 -2.20 -12.93 -7.39
CA THR A 211 -3.17 -12.00 -6.78
C THR A 211 -3.29 -10.71 -7.58
N SER A 212 -2.17 -10.12 -8.04
CA SER A 212 -2.19 -8.92 -8.90
C SER A 212 -2.94 -9.17 -10.21
N VAL A 213 -2.65 -10.29 -10.89
CA VAL A 213 -3.27 -10.63 -12.17
C VAL A 213 -4.76 -10.95 -12.01
N ILE A 214 -5.12 -11.79 -11.04
CA ILE A 214 -6.52 -12.16 -10.76
C ILE A 214 -7.33 -10.93 -10.38
N SER A 215 -6.82 -10.06 -9.49
CA SER A 215 -7.53 -8.83 -9.12
C SER A 215 -7.68 -7.88 -10.30
N ALA A 216 -6.68 -7.75 -11.18
CA ALA A 216 -6.80 -6.96 -12.40
C ALA A 216 -7.90 -7.51 -13.32
N PHE A 217 -7.96 -8.82 -13.54
CA PHE A 217 -9.01 -9.45 -14.34
C PHE A 217 -10.41 -9.26 -13.73
N ILE A 218 -10.56 -9.38 -12.40
CA ILE A 218 -11.83 -9.13 -11.71
C ILE A 218 -12.26 -7.68 -11.92
N VAL A 219 -11.35 -6.71 -11.68
CA VAL A 219 -11.67 -5.28 -11.81
C VAL A 219 -12.03 -4.92 -13.25
N CYS A 220 -11.26 -5.38 -14.23
CA CYS A 220 -11.58 -5.20 -15.65
C CYS A 220 -12.90 -5.87 -16.01
N GLY A 221 -13.12 -7.12 -15.60
CA GLY A 221 -14.35 -7.87 -15.88
C GLY A 221 -15.59 -7.20 -15.30
N LEU A 222 -15.53 -6.71 -14.05
CA LEU A 222 -16.63 -5.98 -13.42
C LEU A 222 -16.88 -4.62 -14.10
N THR A 223 -15.81 -3.94 -14.52
CA THR A 223 -15.91 -2.64 -15.22
C THR A 223 -16.56 -2.81 -16.58
N PHE A 224 -16.08 -3.75 -17.40
CA PHE A 224 -16.65 -4.01 -18.73
C PHE A 224 -18.01 -4.69 -18.67
N GLY A 225 -18.29 -5.48 -17.63
CA GLY A 225 -19.61 -6.04 -17.38
C GLY A 225 -20.64 -5.01 -16.90
N GLY A 226 -20.24 -3.77 -16.61
CA GLY A 226 -21.14 -2.73 -16.09
C GLY A 226 -21.67 -3.00 -14.68
N VAL A 227 -21.10 -4.00 -13.98
CA VAL A 227 -21.52 -4.39 -12.62
C VAL A 227 -20.69 -3.66 -11.56
N MET A 228 -19.61 -2.99 -11.95
CA MET A 228 -18.71 -2.28 -11.03
C MET A 228 -19.44 -1.25 -10.15
N THR A 229 -20.47 -0.59 -10.68
CA THR A 229 -21.31 0.37 -9.94
C THR A 229 -22.14 -0.28 -8.83
N ASN A 230 -22.44 -1.58 -8.93
CA ASN A 230 -23.17 -2.30 -7.89
C ASN A 230 -22.23 -2.68 -6.73
N PHE A 231 -20.95 -2.92 -7.03
CA PHE A 231 -19.96 -3.33 -6.02
C PHE A 231 -19.28 -2.13 -5.35
N ASN A 232 -18.99 -1.09 -6.12
CA ASN A 232 -18.39 0.14 -5.63
C ASN A 232 -19.43 1.26 -5.72
N SER A 233 -20.23 1.36 -4.66
CA SER A 233 -21.20 2.44 -4.55
C SER A 233 -20.56 3.80 -4.29
N SER A 234 -19.27 3.79 -3.90
CA SER A 234 -18.44 4.95 -3.59
C SER A 234 -17.29 5.18 -4.59
N TRP A 235 -16.92 6.45 -4.74
CA TRP A 235 -15.75 6.86 -5.52
C TRP A 235 -14.45 6.27 -4.96
N SER A 236 -14.25 6.29 -3.65
CA SER A 236 -13.07 5.70 -3.02
C SER A 236 -12.98 4.18 -3.24
N GLY A 237 -14.09 3.45 -3.17
CA GLY A 237 -14.13 2.01 -3.45
C GLY A 237 -13.69 1.69 -4.89
N PHE A 238 -14.13 2.51 -5.84
CA PHE A 238 -13.68 2.44 -7.23
C PHE A 238 -12.17 2.66 -7.36
N VAL A 239 -11.65 3.76 -6.79
CA VAL A 239 -10.20 4.08 -6.85
C VAL A 239 -9.36 2.99 -6.17
N ILE A 240 -9.80 2.46 -5.02
CA ILE A 240 -9.11 1.39 -4.29
C ILE A 240 -9.07 0.11 -5.13
N SER A 241 -10.17 -0.23 -5.80
CA SER A 241 -10.28 -1.41 -6.63
C SER A 241 -9.28 -1.38 -7.80
N PHE A 242 -9.10 -0.24 -8.47
CA PHE A 242 -8.07 -0.07 -9.50
C PHE A 242 -6.65 0.02 -8.92
N SER A 243 -6.50 0.53 -7.70
CA SER A 243 -5.21 0.67 -7.04
C SER A 243 -4.65 -0.67 -6.56
N PHE A 244 -5.51 -1.60 -6.15
CA PHE A 244 -5.13 -2.90 -5.61
C PHE A 244 -4.23 -3.73 -6.56
N PRO A 245 -4.59 -4.01 -7.83
CA PRO A 245 -3.72 -4.79 -8.72
C PRO A 245 -2.37 -4.10 -8.97
N VAL A 246 -2.38 -2.77 -9.11
CA VAL A 246 -1.17 -1.95 -9.31
C VAL A 246 -0.27 -2.02 -8.07
N PHE A 247 -0.85 -1.97 -6.87
CA PHE A 247 -0.11 -2.10 -5.62
C PHE A 247 0.65 -3.44 -5.56
N PHE A 248 -0.01 -4.57 -5.81
CA PHE A 248 0.65 -5.87 -5.81
C PHE A 248 1.68 -6.02 -6.93
N TRP A 249 1.45 -5.40 -8.08
CA TRP A 249 2.42 -5.36 -9.17
C TRP A 249 3.71 -4.64 -8.77
N ILE A 250 3.60 -3.48 -8.11
CA ILE A 250 4.75 -2.72 -7.60
C ILE A 250 5.49 -3.54 -6.53
N VAL A 251 4.77 -4.18 -5.61
CA VAL A 251 5.35 -5.08 -4.59
C VAL A 251 6.12 -6.23 -5.24
N TRP A 252 5.55 -6.85 -6.28
CA TRP A 252 6.18 -7.93 -7.04
C TRP A 252 7.49 -7.50 -7.71
N ASN A 253 7.48 -6.33 -8.36
CA ASN A 253 8.66 -5.75 -9.00
C ASN A 253 9.78 -5.46 -7.99
N CYS A 254 9.45 -4.78 -6.88
CA CYS A 254 10.39 -4.51 -5.79
C CYS A 254 10.93 -5.80 -5.16
N GLY A 255 10.07 -6.80 -4.94
CA GLY A 255 10.46 -8.09 -4.41
C GLY A 255 11.44 -8.84 -5.34
N ARG A 256 11.23 -8.76 -6.66
CA ARG A 256 12.17 -9.33 -7.65
C ARG A 256 13.54 -8.66 -7.59
N ILE A 257 13.58 -7.33 -7.47
CA ILE A 257 14.84 -6.59 -7.33
C ILE A 257 15.53 -6.95 -6.00
N LEU A 258 14.77 -7.04 -4.90
CA LEU A 258 15.30 -7.47 -3.61
C LEU A 258 15.95 -8.85 -3.69
N GLN A 259 15.27 -9.80 -4.34
CA GLN A 259 15.78 -11.15 -4.52
C GLN A 259 17.07 -11.18 -5.34
N HIS A 260 17.16 -10.34 -6.39
CA HIS A 260 18.39 -10.17 -7.17
C HIS A 260 19.54 -9.65 -6.31
N LEU A 261 19.29 -8.60 -5.52
CA LEU A 261 20.28 -8.00 -4.62
C LEU A 261 20.77 -9.00 -3.57
N TRP A 262 19.89 -9.82 -2.99
CA TRP A 262 20.29 -10.88 -2.05
C TRP A 262 21.15 -11.97 -2.69
N MET A 263 20.83 -12.38 -3.93
CA MET A 263 21.67 -13.34 -4.63
C MET A 263 23.06 -12.77 -4.90
N GLN A 264 23.17 -11.49 -5.29
CA GLN A 264 24.46 -10.84 -5.49
C GLN A 264 25.24 -10.70 -4.18
N ASP A 265 24.58 -10.27 -3.11
CA ASP A 265 25.22 -10.08 -1.80
C ASP A 265 25.71 -11.41 -1.21
N SER A 266 24.91 -12.47 -1.32
CA SER A 266 25.30 -13.82 -0.92
C SER A 266 26.53 -14.33 -1.69
N LYS A 267 26.66 -14.02 -2.99
CA LYS A 267 27.83 -14.39 -3.78
C LYS A 267 29.08 -13.62 -3.34
N ARG A 268 28.97 -12.31 -3.15
CA ARG A 268 30.09 -11.48 -2.65
C ARG A 268 30.56 -11.93 -1.27
N MET A 269 29.63 -12.29 -0.39
CA MET A 269 29.96 -12.82 0.92
C MET A 269 30.70 -14.16 0.82
N GLN A 270 30.26 -15.06 -0.07
CA GLN A 270 30.95 -16.32 -0.32
C GLN A 270 32.37 -16.11 -0.87
N GLU A 271 32.53 -15.25 -1.88
CA GLU A 271 33.83 -14.91 -2.47
C GLU A 271 34.78 -14.32 -1.43
N SER A 272 34.29 -13.42 -0.57
CA SER A 272 35.09 -12.83 0.52
C SER A 272 35.52 -13.88 1.56
N ILE A 273 34.65 -14.84 1.87
CA ILE A 273 34.99 -15.94 2.78
C ILE A 273 36.07 -16.84 2.16
N GLU A 274 35.93 -17.19 0.89
CA GLU A 274 36.90 -18.01 0.15
C GLU A 274 38.26 -17.32 0.04
N GLU A 275 38.28 -16.01 -0.25
CA GLU A 275 39.50 -15.22 -0.31
C GLU A 275 40.19 -15.17 1.06
N ASN A 276 39.47 -14.84 2.13
CA ASN A 276 40.01 -14.79 3.48
C ASN A 276 40.53 -16.16 3.95
N LEU A 277 39.84 -17.25 3.61
CA LEU A 277 40.26 -18.60 3.95
C LEU A 277 41.51 -19.02 3.16
N SER A 278 41.60 -18.64 1.88
CA SER A 278 42.78 -18.89 1.05
C SER A 278 44.02 -18.13 1.56
N LEU A 279 43.85 -16.89 2.01
CA LEU A 279 44.92 -16.09 2.62
C LEU A 279 45.37 -16.70 3.95
N ALA A 280 44.43 -17.13 4.79
CA ALA A 280 44.76 -17.79 6.07
C ALA A 280 45.50 -19.12 5.87
N LEU A 281 45.09 -19.95 4.90
CA LEU A 281 45.77 -21.19 4.56
C LEU A 281 47.18 -20.95 4.01
N LYS A 282 47.37 -19.91 3.20
CA LYS A 282 48.68 -19.52 2.68
C LYS A 282 49.63 -19.04 3.78
N ASP A 283 49.13 -18.32 4.79
CA ASP A 283 49.92 -17.92 5.95
C ASP A 283 50.32 -19.12 6.81
N LEU A 284 49.40 -20.07 7.02
CA LEU A 284 49.70 -21.32 7.72
C LEU A 284 50.75 -22.17 6.98
N ALA A 285 50.64 -22.29 5.66
CA ALA A 285 51.62 -23.02 4.84
C ALA A 285 53.01 -22.37 4.91
N ARG A 286 53.10 -21.04 4.88
CA ARG A 286 54.37 -20.31 5.06
C ARG A 286 54.99 -20.54 6.44
N ARG A 287 54.17 -20.54 7.49
CA ARG A 287 54.63 -20.82 8.86
C ARG A 287 55.09 -22.27 9.02
N ALA A 288 54.39 -23.22 8.41
CA ALA A 288 54.79 -24.63 8.43
C ALA A 288 56.13 -24.85 7.71
N GLY A 289 56.30 -24.27 6.51
CA GLY A 289 57.56 -24.38 5.75
C GLY A 289 58.75 -23.73 6.47
N ALA A 290 58.54 -22.62 7.19
CA ALA A 290 59.61 -21.97 7.95
C ALA A 290 60.12 -22.81 9.14
N VAL A 291 59.29 -23.70 9.70
CA VAL A 291 59.70 -24.62 10.77
C VAL A 291 60.57 -25.76 10.24
N GLU A 292 60.34 -26.23 9.02
CA GLU A 292 61.15 -27.30 8.41
C GLU A 292 62.49 -26.82 7.87
N SER A 293 62.60 -25.54 7.46
CA SER A 293 63.87 -24.96 6.99
C SER A 293 64.78 -24.43 8.10
N GLY A 294 64.38 -24.56 9.37
CA GLY A 294 65.22 -24.19 10.51
C GLY A 294 66.35 -25.19 10.71
N GLU A 295 67.55 -24.82 10.26
CA GLU A 295 68.80 -25.32 10.84
C GLU A 295 68.68 -25.35 12.37
N PRO A 296 69.18 -26.39 13.05
CA PRO A 296 69.17 -26.46 14.50
C PRO A 296 70.05 -25.33 15.07
N ASP A 297 69.44 -24.20 15.38
CA ASP A 297 70.08 -23.14 16.13
C ASP A 297 70.24 -23.62 17.58
N MET A 298 71.33 -24.38 17.79
CA MET A 298 71.82 -24.77 19.10
C MET A 298 72.27 -23.53 19.86
N GLY A 299 71.32 -22.91 20.56
CA GLY A 299 71.62 -22.33 21.86
C GLY A 299 71.27 -20.87 22.04
N HIS A 300 70.03 -20.60 22.43
CA HIS A 300 69.82 -19.86 23.68
C HIS A 300 68.44 -20.13 24.25
N ARG A 301 68.42 -20.94 25.31
CA ARG A 301 67.24 -21.24 26.11
C ARG A 301 66.98 -20.07 27.06
N GLU A 302 66.44 -18.96 26.54
CA GLU A 302 65.82 -17.95 27.39
C GLU A 302 64.41 -18.40 27.77
N SER A 303 64.19 -18.56 29.07
CA SER A 303 62.92 -18.91 29.69
C SER A 303 61.90 -17.79 29.49
N ILE A 304 61.17 -17.82 28.38
CA ILE A 304 60.02 -16.94 28.17
C ILE A 304 58.86 -17.44 29.03
N THR A 305 58.64 -16.70 30.11
CA THR A 305 57.45 -16.77 30.95
C THR A 305 56.20 -16.59 30.09
N ARG A 306 55.37 -17.64 30.13
CA ARG A 306 54.09 -17.78 29.44
C ARG A 306 53.12 -16.67 29.87
N LYS A 307 53.15 -15.51 29.21
CA LYS A 307 52.07 -14.50 29.32
C LYS A 307 50.81 -15.05 28.65
N LYS A 308 49.98 -15.69 29.46
CA LYS A 308 48.53 -15.83 29.25
C LYS A 308 47.94 -14.43 29.11
N GLY A 309 47.64 -14.00 27.90
CA GLY A 309 46.91 -12.76 27.66
C GLY A 309 46.56 -12.63 26.19
N TYR A 310 45.32 -12.23 25.90
CA TYR A 310 44.84 -11.84 24.57
C TYR A 310 44.53 -12.95 23.54
N PHE A 311 43.76 -13.98 23.92
CA PHE A 311 42.96 -14.72 22.91
C PHE A 311 41.56 -15.13 23.40
N SER A 312 41.02 -14.49 24.45
CA SER A 312 39.65 -14.77 24.94
C SER A 312 38.58 -13.79 24.41
N SER A 313 38.94 -12.78 23.61
CA SER A 313 37.97 -11.74 23.18
C SER A 313 37.29 -12.02 21.84
N MET A 314 37.78 -12.96 21.02
CA MET A 314 37.21 -13.23 19.68
C MET A 314 36.20 -14.38 19.63
N LYS A 315 36.01 -15.13 20.73
CA LYS A 315 35.00 -16.21 20.82
C LYS A 315 33.63 -15.75 21.35
N GLN A 316 33.49 -14.50 21.82
CA GLN A 316 32.21 -13.99 22.34
C GLN A 316 31.36 -13.25 21.30
N THR A 317 31.88 -12.93 20.11
CA THR A 317 31.09 -12.24 19.06
C THR A 317 30.38 -13.21 18.11
N PHE A 318 30.81 -14.47 18.04
CA PHE A 318 30.14 -15.51 17.21
C PHE A 318 29.07 -16.33 17.96
N SER A 319 28.94 -16.20 19.28
CA SER A 319 27.89 -16.88 20.06
C SER A 319 26.57 -16.09 20.16
N LYS A 320 26.49 -14.91 19.52
CA LYS A 320 25.27 -14.10 19.39
C LYS A 320 24.76 -13.98 17.94
N LEU A 321 25.07 -14.96 17.09
CA LEU A 321 24.26 -15.21 15.90
C LEU A 321 23.01 -15.97 16.35
N PRO A 322 21.78 -15.43 16.18
CA PRO A 322 20.58 -16.19 16.48
C PRO A 322 20.51 -17.40 15.56
N SER A 323 20.55 -18.58 16.16
CA SER A 323 20.35 -19.90 15.57
C SER A 323 18.90 -20.12 15.10
N ILE A 324 18.37 -19.19 14.29
CA ILE A 324 16.99 -19.21 13.80
C ILE A 324 16.81 -20.00 12.49
N LEU A 325 17.87 -20.65 11.96
CA LEU A 325 17.77 -21.41 10.70
C LEU A 325 18.14 -22.90 10.78
N LYS A 326 18.15 -23.52 11.96
CA LYS A 326 18.46 -24.96 12.06
C LYS A 326 17.52 -25.79 12.94
N ASN A 327 16.22 -25.50 12.92
CA ASN A 327 15.22 -26.48 13.35
C ASN A 327 13.84 -26.17 12.78
N ARG A 328 13.54 -26.69 11.58
CA ARG A 328 12.16 -26.87 11.12
C ARG A 328 12.06 -28.09 10.21
N GLY A 329 12.32 -29.25 10.82
CA GLY A 329 11.95 -30.55 10.30
C GLY A 329 11.14 -31.28 11.37
N SER A 330 9.94 -31.72 10.99
CA SER A 330 9.12 -32.77 11.61
C SER A 330 8.69 -32.59 13.08
N SER A 331 7.42 -32.22 13.28
CA SER A 331 6.45 -32.95 14.13
C SER A 331 5.28 -32.02 14.48
N MET A 332 4.07 -32.37 14.09
CA MET A 332 2.91 -32.35 15.00
C MET A 332 1.72 -33.04 14.34
N SER A 333 1.57 -34.30 14.74
CA SER A 333 0.29 -35.00 14.82
C SER A 333 -0.43 -34.51 16.08
N GLY A 334 -1.74 -34.26 15.97
CA GLY A 334 -2.69 -34.55 17.04
C GLY A 334 -3.06 -33.44 18.03
N SER A 335 -4.29 -32.96 17.85
CA SER A 335 -5.38 -33.00 18.85
C SER A 335 -5.78 -31.73 19.64
N GLN A 336 -7.10 -31.66 19.81
CA GLN A 336 -7.97 -30.82 20.66
C GLN A 336 -8.22 -29.38 20.17
N VAL A 337 -9.40 -29.07 19.61
CA VAL A 337 -10.75 -29.00 20.23
C VAL A 337 -10.77 -28.07 21.45
N GLY A 338 -11.15 -26.83 21.20
CA GLY A 338 -11.48 -25.82 22.21
C GLY A 338 -12.22 -24.69 21.52
N GLY A 339 -13.52 -24.55 21.80
CA GLY A 339 -14.41 -23.60 21.17
C GLY A 339 -14.06 -22.15 21.49
N ALA A 340 -14.37 -21.27 20.55
CA ALA A 340 -14.40 -19.83 20.76
C ALA A 340 -15.73 -19.29 20.25
N GLU A 341 -16.41 -18.62 21.17
CA GLU A 341 -17.71 -17.98 21.07
C GLU A 341 -17.76 -16.94 19.94
N ALA A 342 -18.91 -16.92 19.25
CA ALA A 342 -19.27 -15.89 18.30
C ALA A 342 -19.58 -14.58 19.04
N GLY A 343 -18.65 -13.62 18.99
CA GLY A 343 -18.89 -12.23 19.35
C GLY A 343 -19.76 -11.55 18.29
N SER A 344 -21.07 -11.60 18.49
CA SER A 344 -22.09 -10.86 17.74
C SER A 344 -21.98 -9.36 18.07
N PHE A 345 -21.56 -8.55 17.09
CA PHE A 345 -21.71 -7.09 17.16
C PHE A 345 -23.16 -6.74 16.82
N GLY A 346 -23.95 -6.52 17.86
CA GLY A 346 -25.30 -5.95 17.76
C GLY A 346 -25.26 -4.44 17.46
N PRO A 347 -26.33 -3.90 16.84
CA PRO A 347 -26.40 -2.50 16.44
C PRO A 347 -26.60 -1.56 17.64
N ILE A 348 -25.92 -0.42 17.57
CA ILE A 348 -26.06 0.71 18.52
C ILE A 348 -27.46 1.32 18.31
N LYS A 349 -28.35 1.11 19.28
CA LYS A 349 -29.59 1.87 19.42
C LYS A 349 -29.24 3.31 19.81
N SER A 350 -29.53 4.25 18.91
CA SER A 350 -29.66 5.68 19.25
C SER A 350 -30.90 5.84 20.12
N SER A 351 -30.67 6.31 21.35
CA SER A 351 -31.74 6.68 22.28
C SER A 351 -32.33 8.03 21.89
N ASP A 352 -33.64 8.04 21.74
CA ASP A 352 -34.48 9.22 21.89
C ASP A 352 -34.26 9.85 23.27
N ALA A 353 -33.97 11.15 23.29
CA ALA A 353 -34.08 11.98 24.48
C ALA A 353 -34.47 13.41 24.07
N ALA A 354 -35.79 13.65 24.14
CA ALA A 354 -36.44 14.86 24.63
C ALA A 354 -35.82 16.24 24.34
N ARG A 355 -36.41 16.97 23.38
CA ARG A 355 -37.17 18.20 23.66
C ARG A 355 -37.97 18.66 22.46
#